data_AF-A0A067K6Y8-F1
#
_entry.id   AF-A0A067K6Y8-F1
#
_cell.length_a   1.000
_cell.length_b   1.000
_cell.length_c   1.000
_cell.angle_alpha   90.00
_cell.angle_beta   90.00
_cell.angle_gamma   90.00
#
_symmetry.space_group_name_H-M   'P 1'
#
loop_
_entity.id
_entity.type
_entity.pdbx_description
1 polymer ?
#
loop_
_entity_poly.entity_id
_entity_poly.type
_entity_poly.pdbx_seq_one_letter_code
_entity_poly.pdbx_strand_id
1 'polypeptide(L)'
;MMRMITGKRYCESKVLVNEIFRYTEVSYSGFFLPILQWVDAKGNLKKVKQLAKTSYELMQQLIDEQKNDKKGSNDSVIGHLLSLRQLELEYYTDEIIKALIMDIISAGTESSITTMEWTMSKLLNNQQMLEKAKKERACLGMGLANRATAFALGSMIQCFEWKRMEGEEIDMSEAIGFTVSKCKPLVAICKARDVIHKELSMLDLSKLWP
;
A
#
# COMPACT_ATOMS: atom_id res chain seq x y z
N MET A 1 5.95 -1.26 -4.09
CA MET A 1 5.92 -2.58 -3.41
C MET A 1 5.80 -3.72 -4.42
N MET A 2 4.75 -3.78 -5.25
CA MET A 2 4.56 -4.88 -6.24
C MET A 2 5.79 -5.25 -7.08
N ARG A 3 6.53 -4.26 -7.60
CA ARG A 3 7.74 -4.50 -8.41
C ARG A 3 8.85 -5.24 -7.65
N MET A 4 8.97 -5.05 -6.34
CA MET A 4 9.93 -5.79 -5.50
C MET A 4 9.49 -7.24 -5.32
N ILE A 5 8.17 -7.47 -5.26
CA ILE A 5 7.59 -8.77 -4.98
C ILE A 5 7.63 -9.65 -6.22
N THR A 6 7.21 -9.11 -7.36
CA THR A 6 6.99 -9.88 -8.60
C THR A 6 8.00 -9.56 -9.70
N GLY A 7 8.89 -8.58 -9.49
CA GLY A 7 9.77 -8.04 -10.55
C GLY A 7 9.07 -7.17 -11.60
N LYS A 8 7.72 -7.14 -11.63
CA LYS A 8 6.90 -6.48 -12.66
C LYS A 8 6.02 -5.36 -12.11
N ARG A 9 5.52 -4.46 -12.98
CA ARG A 9 4.53 -3.44 -12.59
C ARG A 9 3.13 -4.04 -12.63
N TYR A 10 2.40 -3.96 -11.52
CA TYR A 10 1.00 -4.41 -11.39
C TYR A 10 0.18 -3.28 -10.76
N CYS A 11 -0.90 -2.86 -11.42
CA CYS A 11 -1.81 -1.81 -10.95
C CYS A 11 -3.08 -2.36 -10.28
N GLU A 12 -3.58 -3.51 -10.73
CA GLU A 12 -4.86 -4.09 -10.27
C GLU A 12 -4.84 -4.51 -8.80
N SER A 13 -3.67 -4.89 -8.27
CA SER A 13 -3.52 -5.28 -6.86
C SER A 13 -3.86 -4.17 -5.87
N LYS A 14 -3.73 -2.89 -6.26
CA LYS A 14 -4.06 -1.76 -5.37
C LYS A 14 -5.55 -1.71 -5.02
N VAL A 15 -6.42 -1.98 -6.00
CA VAL A 15 -7.88 -1.94 -5.79
C VAL A 15 -8.30 -3.08 -4.85
N LEU A 16 -7.77 -4.27 -5.09
CA LEU A 16 -8.05 -5.45 -4.27
C LEU A 16 -7.60 -5.26 -2.82
N VAL A 17 -6.39 -4.73 -2.60
CA VAL A 17 -5.85 -4.48 -1.25
C VAL A 17 -6.71 -3.47 -0.48
N ASN A 18 -7.10 -2.37 -1.14
CA ASN A 18 -7.96 -1.36 -0.50
C ASN A 18 -9.33 -1.94 -0.13
N GLU A 19 -9.93 -2.79 -0.98
CA GLU A 19 -11.17 -3.48 -0.61
C GLU A 19 -10.96 -4.42 0.59
N ILE A 20 -9.88 -5.21 0.63
CA ILE A 20 -9.59 -6.09 1.77
C ILE A 20 -9.51 -5.29 3.07
N PHE A 21 -8.76 -4.18 3.10
CA PHE A 21 -8.63 -3.35 4.30
C PHE A 21 -9.97 -2.79 4.79
N ARG A 22 -10.79 -2.26 3.88
CA ARG A 22 -12.12 -1.76 4.23
C ARG A 22 -13.00 -2.81 4.91
N TYR A 23 -12.89 -4.08 4.50
CA TYR A 23 -13.69 -5.15 5.10
C TYR A 23 -13.05 -5.77 6.34
N THR A 24 -11.72 -5.76 6.47
CA THR A 24 -11.06 -6.19 7.72
C THR A 24 -11.30 -5.18 8.85
N GLU A 25 -11.36 -3.87 8.54
CA GLU A 25 -11.72 -2.80 9.48
C GLU A 25 -13.09 -3.02 10.16
N VAL A 26 -14.10 -3.46 9.42
CA VAL A 26 -15.44 -3.76 9.98
C VAL A 26 -15.42 -5.03 10.85
N SER A 27 -14.55 -5.98 10.50
CA SER A 27 -14.45 -7.30 11.16
C SER A 27 -13.77 -7.25 12.53
N TYR A 28 -12.95 -6.23 12.84
CA TYR A 28 -12.27 -6.11 14.13
C TYR A 28 -13.21 -5.80 15.32
N SER A 29 -14.47 -5.41 15.07
CA SER A 29 -15.50 -5.36 16.12
C SER A 29 -15.91 -6.75 16.66
N GLY A 30 -15.67 -7.82 15.88
CA GLY A 30 -15.94 -9.21 16.26
C GLY A 30 -14.80 -9.90 17.04
N PHE A 31 -13.61 -9.30 17.10
CA PHE A 31 -12.45 -9.87 17.80
C PHE A 31 -12.57 -9.78 19.33
N PHE A 32 -13.40 -8.88 19.86
CA PHE A 32 -13.64 -8.72 21.30
C PHE A 32 -14.91 -9.40 21.81
N LEU A 33 -15.82 -9.81 20.92
CA LEU A 33 -17.13 -10.35 21.29
C LEU A 33 -17.50 -11.54 20.38
N PRO A 34 -17.22 -12.79 20.80
CA PRO A 34 -17.53 -14.00 20.02
C PRO A 34 -18.99 -14.11 19.57
N ILE A 35 -19.92 -13.50 20.30
CA ILE A 35 -21.36 -13.48 20.00
C ILE A 35 -21.68 -12.63 18.76
N LEU A 36 -20.86 -11.64 18.41
CA LEU A 36 -21.06 -10.81 17.23
C LEU A 36 -20.65 -11.50 15.91
N GLN A 37 -19.99 -12.67 15.97
CA GLN A 37 -19.73 -13.49 14.76
C GLN A 37 -21.01 -14.02 14.10
N TRP A 38 -22.11 -14.13 14.85
CA TRP A 38 -23.40 -14.61 14.35
C TRP A 38 -24.24 -13.52 13.68
N VAL A 39 -23.92 -12.25 13.90
CA VAL A 39 -24.62 -11.15 13.25
C VAL A 39 -23.92 -10.87 11.92
N ASP A 40 -24.35 -11.54 10.85
CA ASP A 40 -24.06 -11.11 9.47
C ASP A 40 -24.78 -9.79 9.19
N ALA A 41 -24.35 -8.72 9.86
CA ALA A 41 -25.14 -7.51 10.02
C ALA A 41 -25.44 -6.79 8.70
N LYS A 42 -24.74 -7.10 7.59
CA LYS A 42 -24.87 -6.39 6.29
C LYS A 42 -24.53 -7.21 5.03
N GLY A 43 -24.36 -8.54 5.07
CA GLY A 43 -23.94 -9.33 3.90
C GLY A 43 -22.44 -9.23 3.58
N ASN A 44 -21.65 -8.71 4.52
CA ASN A 44 -20.21 -8.52 4.41
C ASN A 44 -19.48 -9.86 4.26
N LEU A 45 -20.00 -10.95 4.83
CA LEU A 45 -19.37 -12.27 4.76
C LEU A 45 -19.27 -12.82 3.34
N LYS A 46 -20.26 -12.57 2.48
CA LYS A 46 -20.22 -12.99 1.07
C LYS A 46 -19.14 -12.22 0.31
N LYS A 47 -19.06 -10.90 0.52
CA LYS A 47 -18.06 -10.05 -0.11
C LYS A 47 -16.65 -10.35 0.40
N VAL A 48 -16.48 -10.62 1.69
CA VAL A 48 -15.21 -11.10 2.28
C VAL A 48 -14.77 -12.43 1.67
N LYS A 49 -15.68 -13.40 1.52
CA LYS A 49 -15.37 -14.68 0.85
C LYS A 49 -14.96 -14.47 -0.61
N GLN A 50 -15.66 -13.60 -1.33
CA GLN A 50 -15.30 -13.27 -2.72
C GLN A 50 -13.93 -12.60 -2.80
N LEU A 51 -13.67 -11.62 -1.94
CA LEU A 51 -12.37 -10.96 -1.84
C LEU A 51 -11.26 -11.95 -1.52
N ALA A 52 -11.44 -12.80 -0.51
CA ALA A 52 -10.47 -13.83 -0.16
C ALA A 52 -10.18 -14.78 -1.32
N LYS A 53 -11.21 -15.18 -2.08
CA LYS A 53 -11.05 -16.00 -3.28
C LYS A 53 -10.24 -15.28 -4.37
N THR A 54 -10.63 -14.05 -4.70
CA THR A 54 -9.91 -13.23 -5.70
C THR A 54 -8.47 -12.95 -5.28
N SER A 55 -8.23 -12.70 -4.00
CA SER A 55 -6.91 -12.56 -3.40
C SER A 55 -6.08 -13.83 -3.58
N TYR A 56 -6.66 -15.00 -3.27
CA TYR A 56 -5.96 -16.26 -3.43
C TYR A 56 -5.62 -16.56 -4.90
N GLU A 57 -6.54 -16.29 -5.81
CA GLU A 57 -6.35 -16.45 -7.27
C GLU A 57 -5.24 -15.54 -7.79
N LEU A 58 -5.24 -14.27 -7.41
CA LEU A 58 -4.17 -13.33 -7.76
C LEU A 58 -2.80 -13.85 -7.30
N MET A 59 -2.73 -14.34 -6.07
CA MET A 59 -1.49 -14.83 -5.47
C MET A 59 -0.99 -16.09 -6.15
N GLN A 60 -1.91 -16.99 -6.51
CA GLN A 60 -1.60 -18.16 -7.30
C GLN A 60 -1.07 -17.77 -8.68
N GLN A 61 -1.71 -16.83 -9.38
CA GLN A 61 -1.25 -16.32 -10.68
C GLN A 61 0.17 -15.75 -10.60
N LEU A 62 0.46 -14.94 -9.58
CA LEU A 62 1.80 -14.37 -9.38
C LEU A 62 2.87 -15.45 -9.16
N ILE A 63 2.54 -16.51 -8.40
CA ILE A 63 3.45 -17.63 -8.18
C ILE A 63 3.67 -18.43 -9.47
N ASP A 64 2.60 -18.72 -10.21
CA ASP A 64 2.67 -19.52 -11.43
C ASP A 64 3.42 -18.78 -12.55
N GLU A 65 3.22 -17.46 -12.66
CA GLU A 65 4.04 -16.63 -13.56
C GLU A 65 5.53 -16.71 -13.23
N GLN A 66 5.89 -16.66 -11.95
CA GLN A 66 7.29 -16.71 -11.54
C GLN A 66 7.90 -18.10 -11.77
N LYS A 67 7.13 -19.18 -11.56
CA LYS A 67 7.56 -20.55 -11.88
C LYS A 67 7.79 -20.77 -13.37
N ASN A 68 6.99 -20.12 -14.22
CA ASN A 68 7.07 -20.24 -15.67
C ASN A 68 8.10 -19.28 -16.30
N ASP A 69 8.63 -18.32 -15.54
CA ASP A 69 9.65 -17.41 -16.02
C ASP A 69 11.02 -18.12 -16.10
N LYS A 70 11.44 -18.42 -17.33
CA LYS A 70 12.72 -19.07 -17.64
C LYS A 70 13.95 -18.28 -17.17
N LYS A 71 13.78 -17.01 -16.79
CA LYS A 71 14.88 -16.15 -16.33
C LYS A 71 15.26 -16.33 -14.86
N GLY A 72 14.48 -17.11 -14.09
CA GLY A 72 14.87 -17.53 -12.73
C GLY A 72 15.42 -16.40 -11.86
N SER A 73 14.80 -15.22 -11.89
CA SER A 73 15.32 -14.08 -11.14
C SER A 73 15.00 -14.26 -9.65
N ASN A 74 16.01 -14.66 -8.89
CA ASN A 74 16.04 -14.63 -7.42
C ASN A 74 15.95 -13.20 -6.85
N ASP A 75 15.93 -12.17 -7.71
CA ASP A 75 15.90 -10.76 -7.30
C ASP A 75 14.52 -10.32 -6.81
N SER A 76 13.48 -11.13 -7.05
CA SER A 76 12.12 -10.91 -6.56
C SER A 76 11.86 -11.67 -5.26
N VAL A 77 11.01 -11.13 -4.39
CA VAL A 77 10.63 -11.81 -3.14
C VAL A 77 9.99 -13.17 -3.42
N ILE A 78 9.14 -13.28 -4.46
CA ILE A 78 8.54 -14.56 -4.84
C ILE A 78 9.62 -15.55 -5.30
N GLY A 79 10.59 -15.10 -6.10
CA GLY A 79 11.72 -15.94 -6.52
C GLY A 79 12.52 -16.49 -5.34
N HIS A 80 12.82 -15.63 -4.35
CA HIS A 80 13.53 -16.03 -3.13
C HIS A 80 12.73 -16.99 -2.24
N LEU A 81 11.42 -16.78 -2.08
CA LEU A 81 10.57 -17.70 -1.30
C LEU A 81 10.43 -19.06 -1.99
N LEU A 82 10.35 -19.07 -3.32
CA LEU A 82 10.30 -20.32 -4.10
C LEU A 82 11.62 -21.09 -4.07
N SER A 83 12.77 -20.41 -3.99
CA SER A 83 14.06 -21.09 -3.82
C SER A 83 14.21 -21.68 -2.42
N LEU A 84 13.78 -20.95 -1.37
CA LEU A 84 13.77 -21.46 0.00
C LEU A 84 12.87 -22.69 0.16
N ARG A 85 11.75 -22.73 -0.55
CA ARG A 85 10.88 -23.92 -0.59
C ARG A 85 11.59 -25.17 -1.07
N GLN A 86 12.54 -25.06 -2.00
CA GLN A 86 13.28 -26.24 -2.50
C GLN A 86 14.18 -26.84 -1.41
N LEU A 87 14.57 -26.04 -0.41
CA LEU A 87 15.44 -26.45 0.70
C LEU A 87 14.63 -26.88 1.93
N GLU A 88 13.51 -26.21 2.20
CA GLU A 88 12.71 -26.36 3.43
C GLU A 88 11.22 -26.55 3.11
N LEU A 89 10.90 -27.66 2.41
CA LEU A 89 9.55 -27.99 1.92
C LEU A 89 8.45 -28.01 3.01
N GLU A 90 8.81 -28.36 4.24
CA GLU A 90 7.89 -28.44 5.38
C GLU A 90 7.52 -27.05 5.93
N TYR A 91 8.41 -26.06 5.76
CA TYR A 91 8.24 -24.72 6.33
C TYR A 91 7.68 -23.69 5.33
N TYR A 92 8.00 -23.82 4.04
CA TYR A 92 7.52 -22.92 2.98
C TYR A 92 6.50 -23.59 2.07
N THR A 93 5.34 -23.94 2.63
CA THR A 93 4.20 -24.45 1.85
C THR A 93 3.63 -23.37 0.93
N ASP A 94 2.87 -23.78 -0.10
CA ASP A 94 2.23 -22.82 -1.02
C ASP A 94 1.30 -21.85 -0.27
N GLU A 95 0.63 -22.33 0.77
CA GLU A 95 -0.25 -21.54 1.63
C GLU A 95 0.53 -20.48 2.42
N ILE A 96 1.69 -20.85 2.98
CA ILE A 96 2.56 -19.93 3.73
C ILE A 96 3.17 -18.89 2.79
N ILE A 97 3.64 -19.29 1.62
CA ILE A 97 4.19 -18.35 0.62
C ILE A 97 3.12 -17.34 0.20
N LYS A 98 1.89 -17.79 -0.09
CA LYS A 98 0.76 -16.91 -0.39
C LYS A 98 0.46 -15.97 0.79
N ALA A 99 0.45 -16.46 2.01
CA ALA A 99 0.21 -15.63 3.19
C ALA A 99 1.30 -14.54 3.35
N LEU A 100 2.58 -14.90 3.22
CA LEU A 100 3.71 -13.98 3.35
C LEU A 100 3.70 -12.87 2.29
N ILE A 101 3.45 -13.23 1.03
CA ILE A 101 3.35 -12.24 -0.05
C ILE A 101 2.15 -11.30 0.20
N MET A 102 1.01 -11.83 0.68
CA MET A 102 -0.19 -11.03 0.95
C MET A 102 0.05 -10.06 2.10
N ASP A 103 0.74 -10.51 3.16
CA ASP A 103 1.12 -9.69 4.30
C ASP A 103 2.01 -8.53 3.86
N ILE A 104 3.05 -8.80 3.05
CA ILE A 104 3.93 -7.76 2.52
C ILE A 104 3.14 -6.75 1.66
N ILE A 105 2.29 -7.22 0.73
CA ILE A 105 1.48 -6.34 -0.13
C ILE A 105 0.57 -5.44 0.71
N SER A 106 -0.13 -6.03 1.68
CA SER A 106 -1.12 -5.35 2.50
C SER A 106 -0.44 -4.34 3.42
N ALA A 107 0.57 -4.77 4.17
CA ALA A 107 1.25 -3.95 5.17
C ALA A 107 1.88 -2.69 4.56
N GLY A 108 2.61 -2.79 3.45
CA GLY A 108 3.35 -1.62 2.94
C GLY A 108 2.61 -0.74 1.95
N THR A 109 1.41 -1.12 1.47
CA THR A 109 0.61 -0.25 0.60
C THR A 109 -0.14 0.79 1.42
N GLU A 110 -0.91 0.35 2.41
CA GLU A 110 -1.79 1.23 3.20
C GLU A 110 -0.98 2.17 4.12
N SER A 111 0.07 1.64 4.76
CA SER A 111 0.93 2.42 5.65
C SER A 111 1.63 3.56 4.92
N SER A 112 2.09 3.31 3.68
CA SER A 112 2.80 4.30 2.88
C SER A 112 1.86 5.40 2.39
N ILE A 113 0.65 5.04 1.93
CA ILE A 113 -0.35 6.01 1.47
C ILE A 113 -0.74 6.93 2.64
N THR A 114 -1.10 6.34 3.78
CA THR A 114 -1.50 7.06 4.98
C THR A 114 -0.37 7.98 5.48
N THR A 115 0.88 7.50 5.51
CA THR A 115 2.03 8.34 5.92
C THR A 115 2.26 9.50 4.97
N MET A 116 2.16 9.30 3.65
CA MET A 116 2.28 10.38 2.67
C MET A 116 1.16 11.41 2.85
N GLU A 117 -0.08 10.96 3.06
CA GLU A 117 -1.24 11.82 3.23
C GLU A 117 -1.15 12.68 4.49
N TRP A 118 -0.78 12.08 5.63
CA TRP A 118 -0.52 12.81 6.87
C TRP A 118 0.62 13.80 6.73
N THR A 119 1.70 13.38 6.05
CA THR A 119 2.86 14.24 5.88
C THR A 119 2.54 15.45 5.01
N MET A 120 1.85 15.26 3.88
CA MET A 120 1.41 16.39 3.04
C MET A 120 0.40 17.28 3.76
N SER A 121 -0.55 16.68 4.51
CA SER A 121 -1.50 17.45 5.32
C SER A 121 -0.79 18.33 6.35
N LYS A 122 0.23 17.78 7.02
CA LYS A 122 1.00 18.51 8.03
C LYS A 122 1.86 19.60 7.39
N LEU A 123 2.55 19.30 6.29
CA LEU A 123 3.35 20.28 5.53
C LEU A 123 2.48 21.46 5.07
N LEU A 124 1.28 21.17 4.58
CA LEU A 124 0.33 22.20 4.20
C LEU A 124 -0.19 22.98 5.40
N ASN A 125 -0.37 22.34 6.57
CA ASN A 125 -0.90 22.96 7.79
C ASN A 125 0.11 23.85 8.54
N ASN A 126 1.36 23.41 8.76
CA ASN A 126 2.45 24.19 9.37
C ASN A 126 3.81 23.44 9.23
N GLN A 127 4.90 24.15 8.89
CA GLN A 127 6.19 23.60 8.47
C GLN A 127 7.10 23.07 9.61
N GLN A 128 6.69 23.13 10.88
CA GLN A 128 7.50 22.63 12.00
C GLN A 128 7.23 21.14 12.31
N MET A 129 8.20 20.32 11.86
CA MET A 129 8.59 18.95 12.19
C MET A 129 7.54 17.93 12.69
N LEU A 130 7.43 16.82 11.95
CA LEU A 130 6.77 15.57 12.32
C LEU A 130 7.69 14.70 13.18
N GLU A 131 7.59 14.83 14.49
CA GLU A 131 8.03 13.78 15.41
C GLU A 131 6.80 13.19 16.07
N LYS A 132 6.27 12.10 15.51
CA LYS A 132 5.32 11.24 16.24
C LYS A 132 5.36 9.79 15.74
N ALA A 133 5.41 8.91 16.74
CA ALA A 133 5.41 7.45 16.70
C ALA A 133 6.75 6.75 16.39
N LYS A 134 7.74 6.93 17.28
CA LYS A 134 8.71 5.87 17.60
C LYS A 134 8.39 5.30 18.98
N LYS A 135 7.66 4.17 19.03
CA LYS A 135 7.85 3.20 20.12
C LYS A 135 7.40 1.78 19.73
N GLU A 136 8.38 0.88 19.83
CA GLU A 136 8.33 -0.56 20.12
C GLU A 136 7.46 -1.49 19.26
N ARG A 137 7.94 -1.72 18.03
CA ARG A 137 8.20 -3.04 17.37
C ARG A 137 8.96 -2.71 16.07
N ALA A 138 10.07 -3.39 15.78
CA ALA A 138 10.81 -3.15 14.54
C ALA A 138 9.97 -3.66 13.34
N CYS A 139 9.17 -2.79 12.72
CA CYS A 139 8.48 -3.11 11.48
C CYS A 139 9.55 -3.40 10.41
N LEU A 140 9.58 -4.62 9.88
CA LEU A 140 10.52 -5.05 8.83
C LEU A 140 10.47 -4.12 7.60
N GLY A 141 9.31 -3.52 7.33
CA GLY A 141 9.11 -2.56 6.25
C GLY A 141 9.57 -1.13 6.54
N MET A 142 9.95 -0.76 7.78
CA MET A 142 10.19 0.64 8.16
C MET A 142 11.28 1.31 7.32
N GLY A 143 12.39 0.61 7.06
CA GLY A 143 13.47 1.15 6.24
C GLY A 143 13.03 1.42 4.79
N LEU A 144 12.26 0.50 4.21
CA LEU A 144 11.71 0.64 2.86
C LEU A 144 10.63 1.74 2.80
N ALA A 145 9.74 1.77 3.79
CA ALA A 145 8.67 2.75 3.92
C ALA A 145 9.23 4.17 4.03
N ASN A 146 10.26 4.38 4.86
CA ASN A 146 10.91 5.69 5.00
C ASN A 146 11.52 6.17 3.68
N ARG A 147 12.24 5.28 2.96
CA ARG A 147 12.85 5.64 1.67
C ARG A 147 11.80 5.93 0.60
N ALA A 148 10.78 5.08 0.48
CA ALA A 148 9.71 5.25 -0.49
C ALA A 148 8.90 6.54 -0.22
N THR A 149 8.58 6.79 1.04
CA THR A 149 7.85 7.99 1.49
C THR A 149 8.67 9.25 1.27
N ALA A 150 9.94 9.26 1.70
CA ALA A 150 10.83 10.39 1.51
C ALA A 150 11.05 10.71 0.03
N PHE A 151 11.23 9.69 -0.81
CA PHE A 151 11.39 9.87 -2.26
C PHE A 151 10.10 10.41 -2.89
N ALA A 152 8.95 9.81 -2.59
CA ALA A 152 7.67 10.27 -3.15
C ALA A 152 7.34 11.70 -2.71
N LEU A 153 7.47 12.01 -1.42
CA LEU A 153 7.28 13.37 -0.89
C LEU A 153 8.28 14.35 -1.51
N GLY A 154 9.56 13.97 -1.58
CA GLY A 154 10.60 14.78 -2.21
C GLY A 154 10.27 15.10 -3.66
N SER A 155 9.87 14.09 -4.45
CA SER A 155 9.41 14.29 -5.83
C SER A 155 8.16 15.19 -5.90
N MET A 156 7.16 14.98 -5.04
CA MET A 156 5.94 15.81 -5.03
C MET A 156 6.22 17.27 -4.67
N ILE A 157 7.12 17.52 -3.72
CA ILE A 157 7.50 18.88 -3.29
C ILE A 157 8.37 19.56 -4.35
N GLN A 158 9.30 18.81 -4.95
CA GLN A 158 10.19 19.30 -5.98
C GLN A 158 9.44 19.61 -7.27
N CYS A 159 8.48 18.77 -7.66
CA CYS A 159 7.85 18.87 -8.96
C CYS A 159 6.64 19.83 -8.98
N PHE A 160 5.99 20.00 -7.82
CA PHE A 160 4.71 20.70 -7.74
C PHE A 160 4.71 21.77 -6.64
N GLU A 161 3.97 22.84 -6.91
CA GLU A 161 3.49 23.79 -5.92
C GLU A 161 2.14 23.32 -5.40
N TRP A 162 2.01 23.31 -4.08
CA TRP A 162 0.80 22.87 -3.41
C TRP A 162 0.15 24.05 -2.70
N LYS A 163 -1.15 24.21 -2.91
CA LYS A 163 -1.97 25.23 -2.23
C LYS A 163 -3.16 24.55 -1.57
N ARG A 164 -3.57 25.09 -0.43
CA ARG A 164 -4.84 24.69 0.19
C ARG A 164 -6.02 25.16 -0.65
N MET A 165 -7.17 24.55 -0.42
CA MET A 165 -8.43 25.15 -0.86
C MET A 165 -8.66 26.43 -0.07
N GLU A 166 -9.19 27.45 -0.76
CA GLU A 166 -9.33 28.79 -0.21
C GLU A 166 -10.34 28.81 0.94
N GLY A 167 -9.93 29.28 2.13
CA GLY A 167 -10.80 29.42 3.30
C GLY A 167 -10.97 28.19 4.20
N GLU A 168 -10.37 27.03 3.89
CA GLU A 168 -10.50 25.81 4.69
C GLU A 168 -9.17 25.35 5.31
N GLU A 169 -9.18 25.08 6.62
CA GLU A 169 -8.09 24.34 7.26
C GLU A 169 -8.18 22.86 6.92
N ILE A 170 -7.02 22.21 6.74
CA ILE A 170 -7.00 20.77 6.50
C ILE A 170 -7.36 20.07 7.80
N ASP A 171 -8.47 19.34 7.79
CA ASP A 171 -8.92 18.51 8.90
C ASP A 171 -7.83 17.50 9.29
N MET A 172 -7.44 17.47 10.56
CA MET A 172 -6.43 16.55 11.11
C MET A 172 -7.06 15.50 12.03
N SER A 173 -8.38 15.33 12.00
CA SER A 173 -9.04 14.29 12.79
C SER A 173 -8.72 12.89 12.26
N GLU A 174 -8.59 11.95 13.19
CA GLU A 174 -8.22 10.56 12.94
C GLU A 174 -9.47 9.69 12.75
N ALA A 175 -9.46 8.82 11.75
CA ALA A 175 -10.44 7.75 11.60
C ALA A 175 -10.06 6.55 12.49
N ILE A 176 -11.07 5.82 12.94
CA ILE A 176 -10.87 4.54 13.63
C ILE A 176 -10.59 3.48 12.56
N GLY A 177 -9.43 2.83 12.63
CA GLY A 177 -9.01 1.82 11.64
C GLY A 177 -7.76 1.04 12.06
N PHE A 178 -7.31 0.14 11.18
CA PHE A 178 -6.07 -0.63 11.38
C PHE A 178 -4.82 0.26 11.31
N THR A 179 -4.85 1.28 10.46
CA THR A 179 -3.91 2.40 10.44
C THR A 179 -4.58 3.65 10.97
N VAL A 180 -3.79 4.58 11.52
CA VAL A 180 -4.26 5.92 11.89
C VAL A 180 -4.48 6.70 10.59
N SER A 181 -5.61 6.52 9.93
CA SER A 181 -5.96 7.21 8.68
C SER A 181 -6.71 8.52 8.97
N LYS A 182 -6.76 9.46 8.02
CA LYS A 182 -7.53 10.70 8.22
C LYS A 182 -9.04 10.43 8.13
N CYS A 183 -9.83 11.12 8.95
CA CYS A 183 -11.29 11.07 8.88
C CYS A 183 -11.81 11.63 7.55
N LYS A 184 -11.22 12.76 7.12
CA LYS A 184 -11.46 13.36 5.80
C LYS A 184 -10.19 13.26 4.95
N PRO A 185 -10.28 12.71 3.72
CA PRO A 185 -9.15 12.66 2.80
C PRO A 185 -8.57 14.05 2.54
N LEU A 186 -7.26 14.12 2.32
CA LEU A 186 -6.60 15.37 1.95
C LEU A 186 -7.03 15.81 0.54
N VAL A 187 -7.56 17.04 0.45
CA VAL A 187 -7.85 17.69 -0.83
C VAL A 187 -7.01 18.98 -0.90
N ALA A 188 -6.20 19.10 -1.96
CA ALA A 188 -5.32 20.25 -2.18
C ALA A 188 -5.16 20.54 -3.67
N ILE A 189 -4.83 21.79 -3.99
CA ILE A 189 -4.53 22.22 -5.36
C ILE A 189 -3.05 21.94 -5.63
N CYS A 190 -2.77 21.25 -6.74
CA CYS A 190 -1.43 20.88 -7.17
C CYS A 190 -1.15 21.52 -8.54
N LYS A 191 -0.10 22.36 -8.64
CA LYS A 191 0.34 23.00 -9.88
C LYS A 191 1.79 22.61 -10.18
N ALA A 192 2.07 22.13 -11.39
CA ALA A 192 3.44 21.84 -11.80
C ALA A 192 4.30 23.12 -11.77
N ARG A 193 5.52 23.03 -11.25
CA ARG A 193 6.47 24.15 -11.26
C ARG A 193 6.98 24.41 -12.67
N ASP A 194 7.30 25.67 -12.96
CA ASP A 194 7.71 26.10 -14.31
C ASP A 194 8.94 25.36 -14.86
N VAL A 195 9.88 24.98 -13.97
CA VAL A 195 11.08 24.20 -14.31
C VAL A 195 10.71 22.83 -14.89
N ILE A 196 9.74 22.17 -14.27
CA ILE A 196 9.22 20.86 -14.69
C ILE A 196 8.34 21.03 -15.93
N HIS A 197 7.59 22.13 -16.05
CA HIS A 197 6.74 22.38 -17.20
C HIS A 197 7.55 22.47 -18.51
N LYS A 198 8.78 23.02 -18.46
CA LYS A 198 9.71 22.99 -19.60
C LYS A 198 10.18 21.57 -19.91
N GLU A 199 10.59 20.79 -18.91
CA GLU A 199 11.02 19.40 -19.14
C GLU A 199 9.90 18.49 -19.63
N LEU A 200 8.69 18.58 -19.05
CA LEU A 200 7.52 17.82 -19.46
C LEU A 200 7.05 18.21 -20.88
N SER A 201 7.21 19.47 -21.28
CA SER A 201 6.90 19.91 -22.65
C SER A 201 7.91 19.38 -23.69
N MET A 202 9.10 18.97 -23.24
CA MET A 202 10.13 18.35 -24.10
C MET A 202 10.04 16.82 -24.13
N LEU A 203 9.36 16.21 -23.16
CA LEU A 203 9.17 14.76 -23.09
C LEU A 203 7.89 14.36 -23.82
N ASP A 204 8.04 13.56 -24.88
CA ASP A 204 6.92 12.93 -25.57
C ASP A 204 6.29 11.87 -24.66
N LEU A 205 5.24 12.28 -23.93
CA LEU A 205 4.55 11.45 -22.95
C LEU A 205 3.95 10.17 -23.56
N SER A 206 3.77 10.11 -24.89
CA SER A 206 3.31 8.92 -25.60
C SER A 206 4.34 7.78 -25.64
N LYS A 207 5.62 8.07 -25.38
CA LYS A 207 6.71 7.07 -25.34
C LYS A 207 7.01 6.54 -23.94
N LEU A 208 6.50 7.20 -22.90
CA LEU A 208 6.75 6.87 -21.49
C LEU A 208 5.70 5.93 -20.89
N TRP A 209 4.58 5.73 -21.58
CA TRP A 209 3.50 4.83 -21.19
C TRP A 209 3.20 3.87 -22.36
N PRO A 210 3.41 2.55 -22.20
CA PRO A 210 3.01 1.56 -23.21
C PRO A 210 1.50 1.40 -23.29
#